data_AF-A0A506UVK5-F1
#
_entry.id   AF-A0A506UVK5-F1
#
_cell.length_a   1.000
_cell.length_b   1.000
_cell.length_c   1.000
_cell.angle_alpha   90.00
_cell.angle_beta   90.00
_cell.angle_gamma   90.00
#
_symmetry.space_group_name_H-M   'P 1'
#
loop_
_entity.id
_entity.type
_entity.pdbx_description
1 polymer ?
#
loop_
_entity_poly.entity_id
_entity_poly.type
_entity_poly.pdbx_seq_one_letter_code
_entity_poly.pdbx_strand_id
1 'polypeptide(L)'
;KTANLPIRGRLTADDEYISLQLESSELSYEVPVLRPVRNPETGLDEITVPATANTPEYTIQITPVAPSNTGNQEPVPVLPNHTGSDIEVVEGPMVITTPAADSDGWQDFIYWRPDAKGTGVEPVYVMT
;
A
#
# COMPACT_ATOMS: atom_id res chain seq x y z
N LYS A 1 10.81 -6.14 10.82
CA LYS A 1 10.12 -7.45 10.82
C LYS A 1 9.67 -7.73 9.40
N THR A 2 9.57 -9.00 9.00
CA THR A 2 9.12 -9.40 7.66
C THR A 2 7.99 -10.42 7.77
N ALA A 3 7.23 -10.57 6.68
CA ALA A 3 6.24 -11.62 6.48
C ALA A 3 6.48 -12.28 5.11
N ASN A 4 6.25 -13.59 5.02
CA ASN A 4 6.48 -14.33 3.78
C ASN A 4 5.20 -14.35 2.94
N LEU A 5 5.28 -13.86 1.71
CA LEU A 5 4.20 -13.96 0.73
C LEU A 5 4.65 -14.83 -0.46
N PRO A 6 3.81 -15.77 -0.94
CA PRO A 6 4.13 -16.57 -2.13
C PRO A 6 4.08 -15.76 -3.42
N ILE A 7 3.40 -14.61 -3.40
CA ILE A 7 3.21 -13.69 -4.52
C ILE A 7 3.45 -12.25 -4.04
N ARG A 8 4.16 -11.45 -4.83
CA ARG A 8 4.27 -9.99 -4.67
C ARG A 8 3.69 -9.27 -5.87
N GLY A 9 3.21 -8.05 -5.64
CA GLY A 9 2.67 -7.18 -6.66
C GLY A 9 3.47 -5.89 -6.80
N ARG A 10 3.51 -5.32 -7.99
CA ARG A 10 3.96 -3.95 -8.25
C ARG A 10 3.03 -3.28 -9.26
N LEU A 11 2.92 -1.96 -9.15
CA LEU A 11 2.27 -1.17 -10.17
C LEU A 11 3.30 -0.77 -11.23
N THR A 12 2.93 -0.90 -12.49
CA THR A 12 3.70 -0.40 -13.63
C THR A 12 2.83 0.51 -14.45
N ALA A 13 3.36 1.62 -14.93
CA ALA A 13 2.63 2.54 -15.80
C ALA A 13 3.28 2.56 -17.18
N ASP A 14 2.45 2.48 -18.22
CA ASP A 14 2.79 2.90 -19.58
C ASP A 14 1.98 4.16 -19.95
N ASP A 15 2.05 4.61 -21.20
CA ASP A 15 1.39 5.84 -21.66
C ASP A 15 -0.15 5.77 -21.59
N GLU A 16 -0.74 4.57 -21.45
CA GLU A 16 -2.19 4.35 -21.57
C GLU A 16 -2.80 3.75 -20.28
N TYR A 17 -2.07 2.88 -19.58
CA TYR A 17 -2.59 2.10 -18.46
C TYR A 17 -1.65 2.05 -17.25
N ILE A 18 -2.26 1.99 -16.06
CA ILE A 18 -1.62 1.47 -14.87
C ILE A 18 -1.94 -0.02 -14.79
N SER A 19 -0.90 -0.85 -14.79
CA SER A 19 -0.99 -2.31 -14.75
C SER A 19 -0.53 -2.85 -13.40
N LEU A 20 -1.21 -3.88 -12.91
CA LEU A 20 -0.78 -4.68 -11.77
C LEU A 20 0.02 -5.89 -12.28
N GLN A 21 1.31 -5.95 -11.95
CA GLN A 21 2.13 -7.13 -12.21
C GLN A 21 2.25 -7.99 -10.96
N LEU A 22 2.05 -9.30 -11.09
CA LEU A 22 2.14 -10.28 -10.01
C LEU A 22 3.29 -11.25 -10.28
N GLU A 23 4.20 -11.38 -9.31
CA GLU A 23 5.33 -12.29 -9.38
C GLU A 23 5.22 -13.36 -8.30
N SER A 24 5.31 -14.64 -8.68
CA SER A 24 5.26 -15.77 -7.76
C SER A 24 6.63 -16.41 -7.58
N SER A 25 6.93 -16.86 -6.38
CA SER A 25 8.15 -17.62 -6.07
C SER A 25 7.82 -18.91 -5.34
N GLU A 26 8.49 -20.00 -5.71
CA GLU A 26 8.41 -21.28 -4.98
C GLU A 26 8.98 -21.17 -3.54
N LEU A 27 9.85 -20.20 -3.28
CA LEU A 27 10.52 -20.01 -1.99
C LEU A 27 9.85 -18.96 -1.08
N SER A 28 8.77 -18.33 -1.55
CA SER A 28 8.16 -17.12 -0.96
C SER A 28 9.13 -15.92 -0.89
N TYR A 29 8.57 -14.72 -0.79
CA TYR A 29 9.33 -13.48 -0.65
C TYR A 29 9.17 -12.90 0.75
N GLU A 30 10.26 -12.37 1.30
CA GLU A 30 10.20 -11.57 2.53
C GLU A 30 9.70 -10.16 2.23
N VAL A 31 8.55 -9.80 2.80
CA VAL A 31 7.95 -8.47 2.68
C VAL A 31 8.10 -7.73 4.01
N PRO A 32 8.61 -6.48 4.02
CA PRO A 32 8.78 -5.72 5.25
C PRO A 32 7.43 -5.39 5.90
N VAL A 33 7.37 -5.51 7.22
CA VAL A 33 6.23 -5.08 8.04
C VAL A 33 6.58 -3.75 8.68
N LEU A 34 5.91 -2.69 8.23
CA LEU A 34 6.11 -1.32 8.69
C LEU A 34 5.04 -0.92 9.71
N ARG A 35 5.40 -0.01 10.61
CA ARG A 35 4.52 0.50 11.65
C ARG A 35 4.23 1.98 11.37
N PRO A 36 2.96 2.37 11.24
CA PRO A 36 2.61 3.79 11.21
C PRO A 36 2.99 4.48 12.52
N VAL A 37 3.40 5.75 12.42
CA VAL A 37 3.68 6.63 13.54
C VAL A 37 2.70 7.80 13.50
N ARG A 38 2.02 8.07 14.62
CA ARG A 38 1.10 9.22 14.72
C ARG A 38 1.87 10.53 14.63
N ASN A 39 1.52 11.36 13.66
CA ASN A 39 1.91 12.76 13.62
C ASN A 39 0.97 13.58 14.52
N PRO A 40 1.46 14.19 15.63
CA PRO A 40 0.61 14.92 16.57
C PRO A 40 0.11 16.26 16.03
N GLU A 41 0.74 16.82 15.00
CA GLU A 41 0.35 18.11 14.41
C GLU A 41 -0.83 17.94 13.45
N THR A 42 -0.82 16.87 12.65
CA THR A 42 -1.85 16.61 11.62
C THR A 42 -2.93 15.65 12.09
N GLY A 43 -2.65 14.85 13.12
CA GLY A 43 -3.53 13.76 13.55
C GLY A 43 -3.51 12.53 12.63
N LEU A 44 -2.69 12.53 11.58
CA LEU A 44 -2.51 11.44 10.63
C LEU A 44 -1.48 10.43 11.13
N ASP A 45 -1.60 9.19 10.67
CA ASP A 45 -0.54 8.19 10.86
C ASP A 45 0.38 8.19 9.63
N GLU A 46 1.69 8.13 9.82
CA GLU A 46 2.69 8.23 8.76
C GLU A 46 3.54 6.95 8.69
N ILE A 47 3.77 6.44 7.48
CA ILE A 47 4.72 5.35 7.21
C ILE A 47 5.84 5.91 6.32
N THR A 48 7.08 5.80 6.81
CA THR A 48 8.27 6.02 5.99
C THR A 48 8.62 4.73 5.25
N VAL A 49 8.52 4.76 3.92
CA VAL A 49 8.90 3.65 3.05
C VAL A 49 10.37 3.82 2.65
N PRO A 50 11.26 2.85 2.98
CA PRO A 50 12.68 2.98 2.70
C PRO A 50 13.01 3.13 1.21
N ALA A 51 14.11 3.83 0.94
CA ALA A 51 14.69 3.90 -0.39
C ALA A 51 15.10 2.52 -0.91
N THR A 52 15.01 2.34 -2.22
CA THR A 52 15.63 1.22 -2.96
C THR A 52 16.71 1.77 -3.90
N ALA A 53 17.35 0.89 -4.68
CA ALA A 53 18.36 1.30 -5.66
C ALA A 53 17.85 2.35 -6.67
N ASN A 54 16.56 2.31 -7.02
CA ASN A 54 15.97 3.13 -8.09
C ASN A 54 14.93 4.14 -7.62
N THR A 55 14.48 4.07 -6.36
CA THR A 55 13.42 4.95 -5.86
C THR A 55 13.80 5.52 -4.48
N PRO A 56 13.64 6.84 -4.26
CA PRO A 56 13.96 7.44 -2.97
C PRO A 56 13.01 6.96 -1.86
N GLU A 57 13.37 7.29 -0.62
CA GLU A 57 12.47 7.20 0.52
C GLU A 57 11.29 8.15 0.31
N TYR A 58 10.09 7.70 0.71
CA TYR A 58 8.89 8.53 0.68
C TYR A 58 7.97 8.22 1.86
N THR A 59 7.02 9.12 2.12
CA THR A 59 6.08 9.00 3.23
C THR A 59 4.67 8.76 2.72
N ILE A 60 4.00 7.75 3.28
CA ILE A 60 2.57 7.49 3.08
C ILE A 60 1.80 8.02 4.30
N GLN A 61 0.79 8.83 4.05
CA GLN A 61 -0.15 9.32 5.06
C GLN A 61 -1.40 8.45 5.13
N ILE A 62 -1.80 8.08 6.33
CA ILE A 62 -2.95 7.23 6.63
C ILE A 62 -3.94 8.04 7.48
N THR A 63 -5.18 8.09 7.03
CA THR A 63 -6.27 8.71 7.80
C THR A 63 -7.00 7.63 8.60
N PRO A 64 -7.06 7.73 9.94
CA PRO A 64 -7.59 6.66 10.79
C PRO A 64 -9.14 6.60 10.82
N VAL A 65 -9.84 7.61 10.30
CA VAL A 65 -11.31 7.75 10.40
C VAL A 65 -11.91 8.38 9.15
N ALA A 66 -13.11 7.94 8.77
CA ALA A 66 -13.87 8.58 7.69
C ALA A 66 -14.55 9.86 8.19
N PRO A 67 -14.44 10.99 7.47
CA PRO A 67 -15.07 12.23 7.87
C PRO A 67 -16.59 12.24 7.64
N SER A 68 -17.34 12.90 8.52
CA SER A 68 -18.73 13.27 8.30
C SER A 68 -18.95 14.76 8.61
N ASN A 69 -19.75 15.43 7.79
CA ASN A 69 -19.92 16.88 7.78
C ASN A 69 -21.24 17.28 8.47
N THR A 70 -21.39 16.91 9.74
CA THR A 70 -22.51 17.33 10.59
C THR A 70 -21.99 17.98 11.87
N GLY A 71 -22.75 18.88 12.49
CA GLY A 71 -22.34 19.62 13.69
C GLY A 71 -22.19 18.79 14.98
N ASN A 72 -22.38 17.46 14.91
CA ASN A 72 -22.35 16.56 16.05
C ASN A 72 -21.02 15.79 16.17
N GLN A 73 -19.97 16.18 15.44
CA GLN A 73 -18.70 15.45 15.40
C GLN A 73 -17.49 16.38 15.57
N GLU A 74 -16.40 15.81 16.08
CA GLU A 74 -15.11 16.49 16.15
C GLU A 74 -14.48 16.61 14.75
N PRO A 75 -13.67 17.65 14.48
CA PRO A 75 -12.95 17.78 13.23
C PRO A 75 -12.00 16.60 13.00
N VAL A 76 -12.06 15.99 11.82
CA VAL A 76 -11.16 14.90 11.41
C VAL A 76 -10.57 15.17 10.03
N PRO A 77 -9.34 14.69 9.72
CA PRO A 77 -8.75 14.85 8.39
C PRO A 77 -9.59 14.19 7.29
N VAL A 78 -9.62 14.81 6.10
CA VAL A 78 -10.36 14.33 4.92
C VAL A 78 -9.38 13.99 3.80
N LEU A 79 -9.39 12.74 3.33
CA LEU A 79 -8.62 12.35 2.15
C LEU A 79 -9.26 12.91 0.87
N PRO A 80 -8.48 13.46 -0.06
CA PRO A 80 -8.97 13.78 -1.40
C PRO A 80 -9.48 12.53 -2.10
N ASN A 81 -10.70 12.59 -2.64
CA ASN A 81 -11.24 11.51 -3.47
C ASN A 81 -10.63 11.57 -4.88
N HIS A 82 -10.49 10.41 -5.53
CA HIS A 82 -10.18 10.35 -6.95
C HIS A 82 -11.38 10.89 -7.76
N THR A 83 -11.13 11.89 -8.62
CA THR A 83 -12.17 12.51 -9.48
C THR A 83 -11.82 12.48 -10.97
N GLY A 84 -10.72 11.79 -11.32
CA GLY A 84 -10.23 11.69 -12.70
C GLY A 84 -10.93 10.56 -13.47
N SER A 85 -10.14 9.78 -14.21
CA SER A 85 -10.60 8.64 -14.99
C SER A 85 -11.38 7.62 -14.15
N ASP A 86 -12.29 6.89 -14.78
CA ASP A 86 -12.90 5.74 -14.11
C ASP A 86 -11.84 4.68 -13.80
N ILE A 87 -11.98 4.03 -12.64
CA ILE A 87 -11.13 2.90 -12.25
C ILE A 87 -11.84 1.63 -12.68
N GLU A 88 -11.44 1.08 -13.81
CA GLU A 88 -11.93 -0.21 -14.32
C GLU A 88 -10.80 -1.24 -14.31
N VAL A 89 -11.07 -2.41 -13.71
CA VAL A 89 -10.15 -3.55 -13.78
C VAL A 89 -10.38 -4.24 -15.12
N VAL A 90 -9.45 -4.07 -16.05
CA VAL A 90 -9.43 -4.84 -17.28
C VAL A 90 -8.74 -6.18 -16.98
N GLU A 91 -9.46 -7.29 -17.10
CA GLU A 91 -8.87 -8.63 -17.00
C GLU A 91 -7.91 -8.86 -18.18
N GLY A 92 -6.64 -8.47 -18.00
CA GLY A 92 -5.54 -8.80 -18.90
C GLY A 92 -4.95 -10.19 -18.61
N PRO A 93 -4.15 -10.76 -19.53
CA PRO A 93 -3.44 -12.01 -19.27
C PRO A 93 -2.52 -11.84 -18.05
N MET A 94 -2.76 -12.63 -17.00
CA MET A 94 -1.92 -12.66 -15.80
C MET A 94 -0.53 -13.20 -16.19
N VAL A 95 0.48 -12.34 -16.21
CA VAL A 95 1.87 -12.74 -16.51
C VAL A 95 2.55 -13.13 -15.20
N ILE A 96 2.65 -14.44 -14.94
CA ILE A 96 3.45 -15.01 -13.85
C ILE A 96 4.81 -15.41 -14.42
N THR A 97 5.88 -14.73 -14.03
CA THR A 97 7.27 -15.07 -14.43
C THR A 97 8.01 -15.81 -13.31
N THR A 98 8.86 -16.78 -13.66
CA THR A 98 9.79 -17.50 -12.75
C THR A 98 11.07 -17.85 -13.55
N PRO A 99 12.33 -17.73 -13.07
CA PRO A 99 12.84 -17.50 -11.70
C PRO A 99 13.75 -16.26 -11.49
N ALA A 100 14.07 -16.01 -10.21
CA ALA A 100 14.64 -14.83 -9.58
C ALA A 100 16.15 -14.58 -9.73
N ALA A 101 16.51 -13.33 -9.99
CA ALA A 101 17.78 -12.70 -9.60
C ALA A 101 17.49 -11.23 -9.24
N ASP A 102 17.89 -10.88 -8.02
CA ASP A 102 17.89 -9.56 -7.39
C ASP A 102 16.56 -8.80 -7.27
N SER A 103 16.18 -8.67 -6.01
CA SER A 103 15.13 -7.85 -5.41
C SER A 103 15.38 -6.35 -5.53
N ASP A 104 15.93 -5.89 -6.65
CA ASP A 104 16.21 -4.47 -6.84
C ASP A 104 14.94 -3.75 -7.29
N GLY A 105 14.35 -2.99 -6.36
CA GLY A 105 13.27 -2.05 -6.64
C GLY A 105 11.90 -2.38 -6.04
N TRP A 106 11.79 -3.41 -5.19
CA TRP A 106 10.54 -3.66 -4.47
C TRP A 106 10.33 -2.65 -3.34
N GLN A 107 9.26 -1.86 -3.41
CA GLN A 107 8.83 -0.91 -2.37
C GLN A 107 7.45 -1.22 -1.80
N ASP A 108 7.06 -2.48 -1.84
CA ASP A 108 5.88 -3.00 -1.16
C ASP A 108 6.17 -3.33 0.31
N PHE A 109 5.11 -3.27 1.12
CA PHE A 109 5.18 -3.54 2.54
C PHE A 109 3.82 -3.98 3.09
N ILE A 110 3.81 -4.46 4.34
CA ILE A 110 2.61 -4.74 5.10
C ILE A 110 2.53 -3.78 6.28
N TYR A 111 1.34 -3.22 6.54
CA TYR A 111 1.04 -2.56 7.81
C TYR A 111 -0.26 -3.12 8.41
N TRP A 112 -0.51 -2.80 9.68
CA TRP A 112 -1.72 -3.24 10.38
C TRP A 112 -2.63 -2.04 10.64
N ARG A 113 -3.92 -2.20 10.33
CA ARG A 113 -4.97 -1.22 10.67
C ARG A 113 -6.03 -1.87 11.54
N PRO A 114 -6.82 -1.08 12.30
CA PRO A 114 -8.01 -1.59 12.97
C PRO A 114 -8.94 -2.31 11.99
N ASP A 115 -9.53 -3.42 12.42
CA ASP A 115 -10.56 -4.09 11.63
C ASP A 115 -11.84 -3.23 11.55
N ALA A 116 -12.77 -3.62 10.67
CA ALA A 116 -14.03 -2.88 10.49
C ALA A 116 -14.88 -2.76 11.78
N LYS A 117 -14.64 -3.63 12.78
CA LYS A 117 -15.34 -3.59 14.07
C LYS A 117 -14.63 -2.72 15.10
N GLY A 118 -13.39 -2.30 14.84
CA GLY A 118 -12.53 -1.59 15.79
C GLY A 118 -12.09 -2.43 16.99
N THR A 119 -12.27 -3.74 16.94
CA THR A 119 -11.98 -4.66 18.06
C THR A 119 -10.72 -5.49 17.85
N GLY A 120 -10.23 -5.52 16.62
CA GLY A 120 -9.05 -6.26 16.22
C GLY A 120 -8.19 -5.46 15.24
N VAL A 121 -7.28 -6.17 14.57
CA VAL A 121 -6.42 -5.60 13.53
C VAL A 121 -6.40 -6.52 12.31
N GLU A 122 -6.28 -5.93 11.13
CA GLU A 122 -6.11 -6.63 9.87
C GLU A 122 -4.85 -6.14 9.14
N PRO A 123 -4.12 -7.03 8.46
CA PRO A 123 -2.96 -6.65 7.67
C PRO A 123 -3.42 -6.04 6.33
N VAL A 124 -2.70 -5.02 5.88
CA VAL A 124 -2.87 -4.42 4.56
C VAL A 124 -1.54 -4.53 3.83
N TYR A 125 -1.55 -5.21 2.69
CA TYR A 125 -0.44 -5.26 1.75
C TYR A 125 -0.52 -4.05 0.81
N VAL A 126 0.54 -3.25 0.77
CA VAL A 126 0.65 -2.05 -0.05
C VAL A 126 1.75 -2.28 -1.07
N MET A 127 1.45 -1.95 -2.33
CA MET A 127 2.40 -2.00 -3.44
C MET A 127 2.38 -0.66 -4.18
N THR A 128 3.53 -0.25 -4.67
CA THR A 128 3.75 1.03 -5.37
C THR A 128 4.56 0.82 -6.62
#